data_AF-A0A484KUC6-F1
#
_entry.id   AF-A0A484KUC6-F1
#
_cell.length_a   1.000
_cell.length_b   1.000
_cell.length_c   1.000
_cell.angle_alpha   90.00
_cell.angle_beta   90.00
_cell.angle_gamma   90.00
#
_symmetry.space_group_name_H-M   'P 1'
#
loop_
_entity.id
_entity.type
_entity.pdbx_description
1 polymer ?
#
loop_
_entity_poly.entity_id
_entity_poly.type
_entity_poly.pdbx_seq_one_letter_code
_entity_poly.pdbx_strand_id
1 'polypeptide(L)'
;MVKSKAQSKKQQKRGIDFKKIKRKIGRKLPPPKNTTNTDIKSKAIVLPEQSVSLEKAGLAVSKKGLTLKELLQQTSHHNAKVRKDALVGIKDIFLKYPDELKLHKLAVIEKLRERISDDDTLVRETLYQLFKSVILPGCKEDVKGAFISLIMVYILSAMTSLAIDVRLMAFKFFDLVIQNYPSSFSIYSEKILQSYGDLLEKSTLQLQGKGNLKIALSGLAQCLSLLPYKNRSAGLSSDKNSFFPILL
;
A
#
# COMPACT_ATOMS: atom_id res chain seq x y z
N MET A 1 0.35 -87.30 -55.13
CA MET A 1 0.60 -85.89 -54.71
C MET A 1 -0.58 -85.04 -55.15
N VAL A 2 -1.46 -84.64 -54.22
CA VAL A 2 -2.57 -83.71 -54.50
C VAL A 2 -2.47 -82.54 -53.51
N LYS A 3 -2.45 -81.33 -54.09
CA LYS A 3 -2.12 -80.05 -53.44
C LYS A 3 -3.13 -79.66 -52.35
N SER A 4 -2.60 -79.03 -51.30
CA SER A 4 -3.30 -78.38 -50.19
C SER A 4 -4.25 -77.26 -50.68
N LYS A 5 -5.47 -77.20 -50.11
CA LYS A 5 -6.39 -76.06 -50.25
C LYS A 5 -6.41 -75.27 -48.93
N ALA A 6 -6.08 -73.99 -49.04
CA ALA A 6 -5.84 -73.06 -47.96
C ALA A 6 -7.09 -72.68 -47.15
N GLN A 7 -6.88 -72.36 -45.87
CA GLN A 7 -7.86 -71.70 -44.99
C GLN A 7 -8.32 -70.37 -45.59
N SER A 8 -9.63 -70.19 -45.74
CA SER A 8 -10.20 -68.91 -46.14
C SER A 8 -10.05 -67.89 -44.99
N LYS A 9 -9.20 -66.88 -45.21
CA LYS A 9 -9.18 -65.67 -44.38
C LYS A 9 -10.58 -65.04 -44.43
N LYS A 10 -11.28 -65.00 -43.29
CA LYS A 10 -12.51 -64.20 -43.13
C LYS A 10 -12.21 -62.77 -43.57
N GLN A 11 -12.80 -62.37 -44.69
CA GLN A 11 -12.73 -61.00 -45.19
C GLN A 11 -13.19 -60.04 -44.09
N GLN A 12 -12.31 -59.13 -43.67
CA GLN A 12 -12.70 -57.96 -42.91
C GLN A 12 -13.72 -57.20 -43.77
N LYS A 13 -14.98 -57.17 -43.33
CA LYS A 13 -16.05 -56.39 -43.96
C LYS A 13 -15.70 -54.90 -43.85
N ARG A 14 -14.92 -54.40 -44.80
CA ARG A 14 -14.77 -52.97 -45.07
C ARG A 14 -16.08 -52.50 -45.71
N GLY A 15 -16.62 -51.38 -45.23
CA GLY A 15 -17.83 -50.74 -45.77
C GLY A 15 -19.15 -51.12 -45.08
N ILE A 16 -19.23 -51.04 -43.75
CA ILE A 16 -20.53 -51.02 -43.07
C ILE A 16 -20.77 -49.59 -42.58
N ASP A 17 -21.46 -48.78 -43.39
CA ASP A 17 -21.82 -47.39 -43.05
C ASP A 17 -22.70 -47.30 -41.79
N PHE A 18 -23.46 -48.35 -41.50
CA PHE A 18 -24.34 -48.42 -40.34
C PHE A 18 -23.98 -49.56 -39.39
N LYS A 19 -23.02 -49.29 -38.49
CA LYS A 19 -22.77 -50.20 -37.36
C LYS A 19 -23.84 -49.97 -36.27
N LYS A 20 -24.65 -51.00 -36.01
CA LYS A 20 -25.63 -51.02 -34.90
C LYS A 20 -24.90 -51.46 -33.63
N ILE A 21 -24.88 -50.60 -32.61
CA ILE A 21 -24.22 -50.89 -31.34
C ILE A 21 -25.02 -51.98 -30.61
N LYS A 22 -24.35 -53.06 -30.17
CA LYS A 22 -24.98 -54.11 -29.34
C LYS A 22 -25.35 -53.50 -27.99
N ARG A 23 -26.64 -53.60 -27.62
CA ARG A 23 -27.18 -53.08 -26.36
C ARG A 23 -26.53 -53.83 -25.19
N LYS A 24 -25.96 -53.09 -24.24
CA LYS A 24 -25.54 -53.63 -22.94
C LYS A 24 -26.71 -53.44 -21.97
N ILE A 25 -27.13 -54.51 -21.31
CA ILE A 25 -28.23 -54.50 -20.34
C ILE A 25 -27.85 -53.53 -19.20
N GLY A 26 -28.79 -52.69 -18.76
CA GLY A 26 -28.61 -51.75 -17.64
C GLY A 26 -28.07 -50.34 -18.00
N ARG A 27 -27.78 -50.01 -19.26
CA ARG A 27 -27.39 -48.65 -19.68
C ARG A 27 -28.54 -47.94 -20.40
N LYS A 28 -28.70 -46.62 -20.17
CA LYS A 28 -29.68 -45.79 -20.89
C LYS A 28 -29.45 -45.89 -22.41
N LEU A 29 -30.55 -46.01 -23.16
CA LEU A 29 -30.48 -46.06 -24.61
C LEU A 29 -29.89 -44.76 -25.16
N PRO A 30 -28.89 -44.82 -26.06
CA PRO A 30 -28.40 -43.62 -26.72
C PRO A 30 -29.51 -43.02 -27.60
N PRO A 31 -29.55 -41.69 -27.73
CA PRO A 31 -30.53 -41.03 -28.57
C PRO A 31 -30.46 -41.52 -30.03
N PRO A 32 -31.59 -41.50 -30.76
CA PRO A 32 -31.65 -41.88 -32.16
C PRO A 32 -30.58 -41.18 -33.01
N LYS A 33 -30.03 -41.86 -34.04
CA LYS A 33 -28.94 -41.31 -34.88
C LYS A 33 -29.30 -40.04 -35.66
N ASN A 34 -30.59 -39.77 -35.83
CA ASN A 34 -31.14 -38.56 -36.46
C ASN A 34 -31.45 -37.44 -35.44
N THR A 35 -31.06 -37.60 -34.17
CA THR A 35 -31.29 -36.59 -33.14
C THR A 35 -30.23 -35.51 -33.24
N THR A 36 -30.65 -34.31 -33.58
CA THR A 36 -29.81 -33.11 -33.52
C THR A 36 -29.60 -32.73 -32.05
N ASN A 37 -28.36 -32.62 -31.61
CA ASN A 37 -28.06 -32.10 -30.27
C ASN A 37 -28.20 -30.56 -30.29
N THR A 38 -29.15 -30.03 -29.51
CA THR A 38 -29.43 -28.59 -29.37
C THR A 38 -28.72 -27.95 -28.17
N ASP A 39 -27.81 -28.66 -27.51
CA ASP A 39 -27.07 -28.15 -26.36
C ASP A 39 -25.99 -27.16 -26.82
N ILE A 40 -26.39 -25.90 -27.02
CA ILE A 40 -25.49 -24.78 -27.32
C ILE A 40 -25.06 -24.13 -26.01
N LYS A 41 -23.75 -24.15 -25.73
CA LYS A 41 -23.14 -23.43 -24.59
C LYS A 41 -22.42 -22.20 -25.12
N SER A 42 -22.98 -21.01 -24.85
CA SER A 42 -22.31 -19.74 -25.10
C SER A 42 -21.84 -19.11 -23.78
N LYS A 43 -20.73 -18.39 -23.83
CA LYS A 43 -20.23 -17.55 -22.73
C LYS A 43 -20.07 -16.12 -23.24
N ALA A 44 -20.48 -15.16 -22.43
CA ALA A 44 -20.30 -13.75 -22.74
C ALA A 44 -18.82 -13.36 -22.62
N ILE A 45 -18.36 -12.49 -23.52
CA ILE A 45 -17.03 -11.86 -23.42
C ILE A 45 -17.21 -10.61 -22.55
N VAL A 46 -16.53 -10.57 -21.41
CA VAL A 46 -16.49 -9.38 -20.56
C VAL A 46 -15.29 -8.54 -20.99
N LEU A 47 -15.54 -7.39 -21.59
CA LEU A 47 -14.49 -6.44 -21.96
C LEU A 47 -14.22 -5.51 -20.77
N PRO A 48 -12.96 -5.28 -20.38
CA PRO A 48 -12.63 -4.30 -19.35
C PRO A 48 -13.05 -2.90 -19.78
N GLU A 49 -13.71 -2.16 -18.89
CA GLU A 49 -14.08 -0.78 -19.14
C GLU A 49 -12.84 0.12 -19.18
N GLN A 50 -12.79 1.03 -20.15
CA GLN A 50 -11.74 2.02 -20.26
C GLN A 50 -12.16 3.31 -19.55
N SER A 51 -11.21 4.04 -18.95
CA SER A 51 -11.49 5.24 -18.15
C SER A 51 -12.19 6.38 -18.91
N VAL A 52 -12.15 6.35 -20.25
CA VAL A 52 -12.86 7.28 -21.14
C VAL A 52 -14.37 7.01 -21.15
N SER A 53 -14.78 5.77 -20.86
CA SER A 53 -16.17 5.32 -20.86
C SER A 53 -16.89 5.60 -19.53
N LEU A 54 -16.16 5.94 -18.47
CA LEU A 54 -16.74 6.27 -17.17
C LEU A 54 -17.22 7.72 -17.18
N GLU A 55 -18.50 7.93 -16.86
CA GLU A 55 -19.07 9.26 -16.69
C GLU A 55 -18.42 9.93 -15.47
N LYS A 56 -17.50 10.87 -15.71
CA LYS A 56 -16.80 11.63 -14.64
C LYS A 56 -17.56 12.88 -14.21
N ALA A 57 -18.82 13.03 -14.65
CA ALA A 57 -19.65 14.18 -14.31
C ALA A 57 -19.89 14.21 -12.79
N GLY A 58 -19.40 15.26 -12.12
CA GLY A 58 -19.55 15.46 -10.67
C GLY A 58 -18.41 14.92 -9.80
N LEU A 59 -17.41 14.23 -10.37
CA LEU A 59 -16.25 13.75 -9.60
C LEU A 59 -15.09 14.76 -9.59
N ALA A 60 -14.35 14.80 -8.49
CA ALA A 60 -13.12 15.59 -8.38
C ALA A 60 -12.03 15.03 -9.31
N VAL A 61 -11.69 15.80 -10.36
CA VAL A 61 -10.69 15.43 -11.35
C VAL A 61 -9.47 16.33 -11.31
N SER A 62 -8.31 15.73 -11.55
CA SER A 62 -7.04 16.43 -11.77
C SER A 62 -7.04 17.14 -13.13
N LYS A 63 -6.03 17.99 -13.40
CA LYS A 63 -5.82 18.69 -14.68
C LYS A 63 -5.75 17.72 -15.88
N LYS A 64 -5.32 16.48 -15.64
CA LYS A 64 -5.27 15.40 -16.65
C LYS A 64 -6.57 14.59 -16.77
N GLY A 65 -7.66 15.00 -16.11
CA GLY A 65 -8.95 14.30 -16.13
C GLY A 65 -8.98 12.97 -15.37
N LEU A 66 -8.03 12.75 -14.45
CA LEU A 66 -7.94 11.55 -13.61
C LEU A 66 -8.61 11.80 -12.27
N THR A 67 -9.34 10.79 -11.78
CA THR A 67 -9.98 10.77 -10.46
C THR A 67 -8.97 10.44 -9.37
N LEU A 68 -9.31 10.73 -8.11
CA LEU A 68 -8.47 10.39 -6.96
C LEU A 68 -8.14 8.88 -6.90
N LYS A 69 -9.13 8.02 -7.17
CA LYS A 69 -8.96 6.55 -7.17
C LYS A 69 -7.94 6.09 -8.23
N GLU A 70 -8.06 6.61 -9.45
CA GLU A 70 -7.12 6.31 -10.54
C GLU A 70 -5.69 6.74 -10.19
N LEU A 71 -5.54 7.94 -9.62
CA LEU A 71 -4.23 8.45 -9.21
C LEU A 71 -3.63 7.65 -8.06
N LEU A 72 -4.41 7.30 -7.04
CA LEU A 72 -3.95 6.43 -5.94
C LEU A 72 -3.45 5.09 -6.47
N GLN A 73 -4.12 4.51 -7.47
CA GLN A 73 -3.64 3.28 -8.12
C GLN A 73 -2.32 3.49 -8.89
N GLN A 74 -2.16 4.63 -9.57
CA GLN A 74 -0.93 4.97 -10.29
C GLN A 74 0.28 5.20 -9.36
N THR A 75 0.06 5.48 -8.07
CA THR A 75 1.17 5.58 -7.10
C THR A 75 1.92 4.26 -6.91
N SER A 76 1.31 3.11 -7.20
CA SER A 76 1.96 1.79 -7.12
C SER A 76 2.56 1.31 -8.45
N HIS A 77 2.59 2.18 -9.47
CA HIS A 77 3.08 1.81 -10.79
C HIS A 77 4.61 1.57 -10.79
N HIS A 78 5.11 0.64 -11.61
CA HIS A 78 6.53 0.31 -11.68
C HIS A 78 7.40 1.48 -12.16
N ASN A 79 6.87 2.33 -13.04
CA ASN A 79 7.56 3.52 -13.56
C ASN A 79 7.53 4.68 -12.56
N ALA A 80 8.70 5.15 -12.11
CA ALA A 80 8.85 6.26 -11.17
C ALA A 80 8.25 7.58 -11.66
N LYS A 81 8.34 7.89 -12.96
CA LYS A 81 7.73 9.10 -13.53
C LYS A 81 6.22 9.10 -13.38
N VAL A 82 5.59 7.93 -13.58
CA VAL A 82 4.14 7.77 -13.40
C VAL A 82 3.76 7.94 -11.92
N ARG A 83 4.54 7.34 -11.00
CA ARG A 83 4.31 7.53 -9.55
C ARG A 83 4.40 8.99 -9.14
N LYS A 84 5.45 9.70 -9.58
CA LYS A 84 5.64 11.13 -9.32
C LYS A 84 4.49 11.97 -9.87
N ASP A 85 4.12 11.76 -11.13
CA ASP A 85 3.02 12.48 -11.78
C ASP A 85 1.69 12.23 -11.05
N ALA A 86 1.48 11.01 -10.55
CA ALA A 86 0.31 10.69 -9.74
C ALA A 86 0.28 11.48 -8.43
N LEU A 87 1.42 11.60 -7.72
CA LEU A 87 1.52 12.41 -6.50
C LEU A 87 1.24 13.89 -6.75
N VAL A 88 1.73 14.44 -7.87
CA VAL A 88 1.43 15.82 -8.28
C VAL A 88 -0.06 15.97 -8.62
N GLY A 89 -0.64 14.99 -9.31
CA GLY A 89 -2.08 14.98 -9.62
C GLY A 89 -2.94 14.95 -8.36
N ILE A 90 -2.55 14.16 -7.35
CA ILE A 90 -3.23 14.09 -6.04
C ILE A 90 -3.16 15.45 -5.33
N LYS A 91 -1.99 16.10 -5.34
CA LYS A 91 -1.82 17.46 -4.80
C LYS A 91 -2.79 18.43 -5.46
N ASP A 92 -2.86 18.41 -6.80
CA ASP A 92 -3.75 19.29 -7.56
C ASP A 92 -5.23 19.07 -7.23
N ILE A 93 -5.67 17.82 -7.04
CA ILE A 93 -7.05 17.51 -6.64
C ILE A 93 -7.37 18.11 -5.29
N PHE A 94 -6.54 17.88 -4.27
CA PHE A 94 -6.81 18.37 -2.93
C PHE A 94 -6.75 19.89 -2.80
N LEU A 95 -5.95 20.57 -3.62
CA LEU A 95 -5.95 22.03 -3.69
C LEU A 95 -7.25 22.58 -4.30
N LYS A 96 -7.84 21.86 -5.25
CA LYS A 96 -9.07 22.27 -5.94
C LYS A 96 -10.34 21.85 -5.18
N TYR A 97 -10.30 20.70 -4.52
CA TYR A 97 -11.40 20.07 -3.82
C TYR A 97 -10.92 19.61 -2.43
N PRO A 98 -10.80 20.52 -1.45
CA PRO A 98 -10.27 20.20 -0.12
C PRO A 98 -11.15 19.21 0.67
N ASP A 99 -12.45 19.18 0.40
CA ASP A 99 -13.41 18.26 1.05
C ASP A 99 -13.14 16.79 0.69
N GLU A 100 -12.59 16.53 -0.49
CA GLU A 100 -12.22 15.18 -0.96
C GLU A 100 -11.16 14.55 -0.03
N LEU A 101 -10.23 15.36 0.47
CA LEU A 101 -9.23 14.90 1.43
C LEU A 101 -9.87 14.52 2.76
N LYS A 102 -10.87 15.28 3.24
CA LYS A 102 -11.58 14.98 4.49
C LYS A 102 -12.36 13.67 4.37
N LEU A 103 -13.00 13.44 3.23
CA LEU A 103 -13.80 12.25 2.96
C LEU A 103 -12.95 10.97 2.81
N HIS A 104 -11.82 11.05 2.10
CA HIS A 104 -10.98 9.90 1.74
C HIS A 104 -9.65 9.82 2.48
N LYS A 105 -9.50 10.56 3.59
CA LYS A 105 -8.26 10.70 4.36
C LYS A 105 -7.54 9.38 4.62
N LEU A 106 -8.22 8.41 5.23
CA LEU A 106 -7.59 7.15 5.63
C LEU A 106 -7.10 6.35 4.42
N ALA A 107 -7.93 6.22 3.38
CA ALA A 107 -7.57 5.50 2.17
C ALA A 107 -6.36 6.12 1.45
N VAL A 108 -6.29 7.46 1.43
CA VAL A 108 -5.15 8.19 0.87
C VAL A 108 -3.89 7.91 1.68
N ILE A 109 -3.93 8.02 3.00
CA ILE A 109 -2.78 7.79 3.87
C ILE A 109 -2.30 6.35 3.80
N GLU A 110 -3.23 5.38 3.76
CA GLU A 110 -2.90 3.96 3.66
C GLU A 110 -2.11 3.61 2.41
N LYS A 111 -2.39 4.28 1.29
CA LYS A 111 -1.64 4.09 0.03
C LYS A 111 -0.36 4.90 -0.02
N LEU A 112 -0.39 6.15 0.44
CA LEU A 112 0.76 7.04 0.35
C LEU A 112 1.89 6.69 1.33
N ARG A 113 1.58 6.10 2.48
CA ARG A 113 2.60 5.66 3.46
C ARG A 113 3.60 4.66 2.88
N GLU A 114 3.17 3.81 1.94
CA GLU A 114 4.05 2.83 1.28
C GLU A 114 5.13 3.50 0.43
N ARG A 115 4.89 4.75 -0.01
CA ARG A 115 5.82 5.51 -0.86
C ARG A 115 6.92 6.24 -0.08
N ILE A 116 6.89 6.17 1.26
CA ILE A 116 7.96 6.74 2.11
C ILE A 116 9.31 6.07 1.81
N SER A 117 9.27 4.75 1.56
CA SER A 117 10.44 3.93 1.23
C SER A 117 10.61 3.70 -0.27
N ASP A 118 10.06 4.56 -1.13
CA ASP A 118 10.19 4.41 -2.59
C ASP A 118 11.68 4.50 -3.01
N ASP A 119 12.07 3.74 -4.04
CA ASP A 119 13.47 3.71 -4.51
C ASP A 119 13.90 5.06 -5.13
N ASP A 120 12.97 5.76 -5.77
CA ASP A 120 13.26 7.00 -6.49
C ASP A 120 13.23 8.23 -5.57
N THR A 121 14.32 9.00 -5.59
CA THR A 121 14.48 10.19 -4.74
C THR A 121 13.46 11.28 -5.05
N LEU A 122 13.12 11.52 -6.33
CA LEU A 122 12.16 12.55 -6.72
C LEU A 122 10.74 12.18 -6.30
N VAL A 123 10.39 10.90 -6.33
CA VAL A 123 9.11 10.40 -5.79
C VAL A 123 9.03 10.66 -4.29
N ARG A 124 10.07 10.31 -3.52
CA ARG A 124 10.13 10.58 -2.07
C ARG A 124 10.02 12.08 -1.73
N GLU A 125 10.72 12.93 -2.48
CA GLU A 125 10.66 14.39 -2.30
C GLU A 125 9.27 14.95 -2.63
N THR A 126 8.66 14.50 -3.72
CA THR A 126 7.31 14.92 -4.12
C THR A 126 6.28 14.50 -3.07
N LEU A 127 6.40 13.29 -2.54
CA LEU A 127 5.60 12.79 -1.43
C LEU A 127 5.77 13.67 -0.18
N TYR A 128 7.00 13.99 0.18
CA TYR A 128 7.29 14.85 1.33
C TYR A 128 6.61 16.22 1.20
N GLN A 129 6.70 16.83 0.02
CA GLN A 129 6.02 18.11 -0.24
C GLN A 129 4.50 17.99 -0.16
N LEU A 130 3.92 16.88 -0.64
CA LEU A 130 2.49 16.61 -0.52
C LEU A 130 2.05 16.49 0.94
N PHE A 131 2.80 15.76 1.77
CA PHE A 131 2.53 15.62 3.20
C PHE A 131 2.62 16.97 3.93
N LYS A 132 3.68 17.74 3.64
CA LYS A 132 3.93 19.03 4.28
C LYS A 132 2.89 20.08 3.92
N SER A 133 2.54 20.19 2.64
CA SER A 133 1.71 21.30 2.14
C SER A 133 0.21 21.04 2.22
N VAL A 134 -0.22 19.78 2.16
CA VAL A 134 -1.65 19.46 1.99
C VAL A 134 -2.14 18.48 3.05
N ILE A 135 -1.51 17.30 3.18
CA ILE A 135 -2.06 16.23 4.02
C ILE A 135 -2.07 16.64 5.49
N LEU A 136 -0.90 17.00 6.07
CA LEU A 136 -0.83 17.31 7.49
C LEU A 136 -1.66 18.56 7.87
N PRO A 137 -1.61 19.68 7.12
CA PRO A 137 -2.50 20.82 7.37
C PRO A 137 -3.99 20.47 7.29
N GLY A 138 -4.40 19.68 6.29
CA GLY A 138 -5.79 19.26 6.12
C GLY A 138 -6.27 18.23 7.16
N CYS A 139 -5.36 17.68 7.96
CA CYS A 139 -5.63 16.65 8.95
C CYS A 139 -5.62 17.14 10.41
N LYS A 140 -5.37 18.43 10.65
CA LYS A 140 -5.20 19.01 12.00
C LYS A 140 -6.42 18.87 12.91
N GLU A 141 -7.63 18.86 12.34
CA GLU A 141 -8.90 18.75 13.09
C GLU A 141 -9.15 17.34 13.66
N ASP A 142 -8.31 16.36 13.29
CA ASP A 142 -8.53 14.97 13.67
C ASP A 142 -8.04 14.72 15.10
N VAL A 143 -9.00 14.69 16.02
CA VAL A 143 -8.90 14.79 17.49
C VAL A 143 -7.83 13.90 18.14
N LYS A 144 -7.39 12.82 17.48
CA LYS A 144 -6.41 11.87 18.04
C LYS A 144 -5.25 11.49 17.12
N GLY A 145 -5.18 12.04 15.90
CA GLY A 145 -4.12 11.66 14.95
C GLY A 145 -4.05 10.14 14.70
N ALA A 146 -5.19 9.44 14.59
CA ALA A 146 -5.23 7.98 14.44
C ALA A 146 -4.41 7.47 13.24
N PHE A 147 -4.29 8.30 12.20
CA PHE A 147 -3.48 8.04 11.02
C PHE A 147 -1.96 8.14 11.26
N ILE A 148 -1.53 8.80 12.34
CA ILE A 148 -0.10 8.95 12.69
C ILE A 148 0.49 7.58 12.97
N SER A 149 -0.20 6.71 13.72
CA SER A 149 0.24 5.34 13.94
C SER A 149 0.44 4.57 12.62
N LEU A 150 -0.42 4.81 11.62
CA LEU A 150 -0.31 4.17 10.30
C LEU A 150 0.94 4.63 9.54
N ILE A 151 1.30 5.90 9.66
CA ILE A 151 2.48 6.48 8.98
C ILE A 151 3.76 6.11 9.74
N MET A 152 3.73 6.16 11.08
CA MET A 152 4.90 5.94 11.94
C MET A 152 5.51 4.55 11.75
N VAL A 153 4.71 3.51 11.50
CA VAL A 153 5.22 2.16 11.20
C VAL A 153 6.12 2.16 9.95
N TYR A 154 5.71 2.88 8.90
CA TYR A 154 6.48 2.97 7.66
C TYR A 154 7.71 3.88 7.82
N ILE A 155 7.59 4.97 8.58
CA ILE A 155 8.72 5.83 8.92
C ILE A 155 9.80 5.04 9.68
N LEU A 156 9.43 4.33 10.75
CA LEU A 156 10.37 3.54 11.55
C LEU A 156 11.03 2.44 10.70
N SER A 157 10.27 1.79 9.82
CA SER A 157 10.83 0.82 8.87
C SER A 157 11.78 1.48 7.86
N ALA A 158 11.52 2.71 7.43
CA ALA A 158 12.38 3.44 6.49
C ALA A 158 13.66 3.96 7.15
N MET A 159 13.61 4.28 8.45
CA MET A 159 14.78 4.70 9.25
C MET A 159 15.83 3.58 9.39
N THR A 160 15.42 2.32 9.32
CA THR A 160 16.31 1.14 9.36
C THR A 160 16.67 0.60 7.97
N SER A 161 16.24 1.29 6.89
CA SER A 161 16.54 0.87 5.52
C SER A 161 18.04 0.84 5.21
N LEU A 162 18.47 -0.07 4.34
CA LEU A 162 19.87 -0.14 3.92
C LEU A 162 20.28 1.11 3.11
N ALA A 163 19.36 1.65 2.32
CA ALA A 163 19.60 2.83 1.50
C ALA A 163 19.67 4.09 2.37
N ILE A 164 20.83 4.76 2.37
CA ILE A 164 21.05 5.97 3.18
C ILE A 164 20.09 7.11 2.83
N ASP A 165 19.78 7.29 1.54
CA ASP A 165 18.88 8.35 1.09
C ASP A 165 17.43 8.13 1.55
N VAL A 166 17.00 6.87 1.65
CA VAL A 166 15.69 6.51 2.21
C VAL A 166 15.67 6.78 3.71
N ARG A 167 16.73 6.40 4.44
CA ARG A 167 16.86 6.71 5.87
C ARG A 167 16.77 8.21 6.14
N LEU A 168 17.57 9.02 5.45
CA LEU A 168 17.60 10.48 5.63
C LEU A 168 16.23 11.11 5.32
N MET A 169 15.53 10.63 4.30
CA MET A 169 14.17 11.07 4.02
C MET A 169 13.19 10.66 5.13
N ALA A 170 13.31 9.46 5.69
CA ALA A 170 12.48 9.02 6.80
C ALA A 170 12.61 9.93 8.02
N PHE A 171 13.83 10.36 8.37
CA PHE A 171 14.05 11.35 9.43
C PHE A 171 13.39 12.69 9.14
N LYS A 172 13.39 13.16 7.89
CA LYS A 172 12.65 14.38 7.48
C LYS A 172 11.14 14.21 7.62
N PHE A 173 10.59 13.06 7.22
CA PHE A 173 9.16 12.75 7.40
C PHE A 173 8.79 12.70 8.88
N PHE A 174 9.65 12.12 9.70
CA PHE A 174 9.46 12.04 11.13
C PHE A 174 9.46 13.42 11.81
N ASP A 175 10.43 14.27 11.47
CA ASP A 175 10.47 15.66 11.95
C ASP A 175 9.17 16.42 11.58
N LEU A 176 8.68 16.21 10.36
CA LEU A 176 7.41 16.79 9.91
C LEU A 176 6.20 16.30 10.74
N VAL A 177 6.20 15.03 11.17
CA VAL A 177 5.18 14.48 12.08
C VAL A 177 5.28 15.13 13.45
N ILE A 178 6.48 15.25 14.04
CA ILE A 178 6.68 15.89 15.34
C ILE A 178 6.19 17.33 15.32
N GLN A 179 6.52 18.10 14.29
CA GLN A 179 6.14 19.52 14.19
C GLN A 179 4.63 19.72 14.21
N ASN A 180 3.86 18.75 13.73
CA ASN A 180 2.39 18.83 13.70
C ASN A 180 1.73 18.08 14.88
N TYR A 181 2.37 17.03 15.40
CA TYR A 181 1.82 16.14 16.44
C TYR A 181 2.92 15.76 17.46
N PRO A 182 3.38 16.71 18.30
CA PRO A 182 4.49 16.46 19.23
C PRO A 182 4.17 15.37 20.26
N SER A 183 2.91 15.22 20.65
CA SER A 183 2.44 14.21 21.61
C SER A 183 2.72 12.77 21.16
N SER A 184 2.80 12.52 19.85
CA SER A 184 3.08 11.20 19.29
C SER A 184 4.49 10.71 19.57
N PHE A 185 5.43 11.62 19.88
CA PHE A 185 6.84 11.27 20.13
C PHE A 185 7.01 10.33 21.33
N SER A 186 6.27 10.57 22.42
CA SER A 186 6.40 9.82 23.67
C SER A 186 6.25 8.30 23.46
N ILE A 187 5.31 7.91 22.58
CA ILE A 187 4.97 6.51 22.25
C ILE A 187 6.11 5.78 21.54
N TYR A 188 6.88 6.48 20.71
CA TYR A 188 7.89 5.88 19.83
C TYR A 188 9.34 6.23 20.22
N SER A 189 9.51 6.99 21.31
CA SER A 189 10.77 7.62 21.73
C SER A 189 11.96 6.66 21.74
N GLU A 190 11.83 5.50 22.36
CA GLU A 190 12.89 4.48 22.44
C GLU A 190 13.38 4.04 21.05
N LYS A 191 12.46 3.64 20.17
CA LYS A 191 12.79 3.18 18.81
C LYS A 191 13.40 4.28 17.96
N ILE A 192 12.93 5.51 18.12
CA ILE A 192 13.44 6.67 17.40
C ILE A 192 14.87 6.98 17.83
N LEU A 193 15.12 7.03 19.15
CA LEU A 193 16.46 7.30 19.69
C LEU A 193 17.44 6.21 19.29
N GLN A 194 17.04 4.95 19.33
CA GLN A 194 17.83 3.84 18.81
C GLN A 194 18.16 4.03 17.32
N SER A 195 17.17 4.40 16.51
CA SER A 195 17.38 4.64 15.07
C SER A 195 18.32 5.81 14.78
N TYR A 196 18.26 6.88 15.58
CA TYR A 196 19.23 7.98 15.50
C TYR A 196 20.64 7.52 15.92
N GLY A 197 20.75 6.70 16.97
CA GLY A 197 22.01 6.08 17.39
C GLY A 197 22.65 5.27 16.26
N ASP A 198 21.89 4.36 15.68
CA ASP A 198 22.30 3.53 14.54
C ASP A 198 22.71 4.37 13.33
N LEU A 199 21.96 5.45 13.06
CA LEU A 199 22.30 6.39 11.99
C LEU A 199 23.65 7.04 12.28
N LEU A 200 23.89 7.54 13.49
CA LEU A 200 25.13 8.22 13.86
C LEU A 200 26.32 7.27 13.80
N GLU A 201 26.19 6.07 14.37
CA GLU A 201 27.24 5.04 14.32
C GLU A 201 27.62 4.67 12.89
N LYS A 202 26.62 4.39 12.04
CA LYS A 202 26.85 4.05 10.61
C LYS A 202 27.27 5.26 9.78
N SER A 203 26.83 6.46 10.12
CA SER A 203 27.20 7.70 9.42
C SER A 203 28.66 8.06 9.60
N THR A 204 29.22 7.76 10.76
CA THR A 204 30.65 7.96 11.05
C THR A 204 31.52 7.12 10.10
N LEU A 205 30.97 6.02 9.56
CA LEU A 205 31.66 5.10 8.66
C LEU A 205 31.35 5.34 7.16
N GLN A 206 30.24 6.00 6.80
CA GLN A 206 29.73 6.03 5.41
C GLN A 206 29.38 7.42 4.85
N LEU A 207 29.37 8.50 5.64
CA LEU A 207 28.85 9.80 5.18
C LEU A 207 29.96 10.80 4.80
N GLN A 208 30.12 11.02 3.49
CA GLN A 208 30.93 12.10 2.89
C GLN A 208 30.27 13.50 2.97
N GLY A 209 29.10 13.67 3.61
CA GLY A 209 28.30 14.91 3.51
C GLY A 209 28.00 15.60 4.85
N LYS A 210 28.69 16.71 5.14
CA LYS A 210 28.46 17.57 6.34
C LYS A 210 27.00 18.04 6.50
N GLY A 211 26.26 18.21 5.40
CA GLY A 211 24.87 18.69 5.42
C GLY A 211 23.86 17.70 5.99
N ASN A 212 24.04 16.40 5.71
CA ASN A 212 23.10 15.36 6.14
C ASN A 212 23.21 15.08 7.64
N LEU A 213 24.44 15.13 8.17
CA LEU A 213 24.69 15.01 9.60
C LEU A 213 24.04 16.16 10.38
N LYS A 214 24.12 17.39 9.85
CA LYS A 214 23.49 18.56 10.48
C LYS A 214 21.97 18.37 10.63
N ILE A 215 21.31 17.84 9.61
CA ILE A 215 19.86 17.56 9.62
C ILE A 215 19.52 16.49 10.67
N ALA A 216 20.31 15.42 10.73
CA ALA A 216 20.11 14.36 11.72
C ALA A 216 20.31 14.87 13.16
N LEU A 217 21.36 15.66 13.40
CA LEU A 217 21.64 16.24 14.71
C LEU A 217 20.59 17.26 15.14
N SER A 218 20.09 18.10 14.21
CA SER A 218 19.00 19.03 14.52
C SER A 218 17.71 18.30 14.88
N GLY A 219 17.38 17.23 14.15
CA GLY A 219 16.21 16.39 14.46
C GLY A 219 16.34 15.69 15.81
N LEU A 220 17.53 15.18 16.15
CA LEU A 220 17.81 14.59 17.45
C LEU A 220 17.69 15.61 18.58
N ALA A 221 18.25 16.82 18.42
CA ALA A 221 18.12 17.89 19.41
C ALA A 221 16.65 18.24 19.70
N GLN A 222 15.83 18.30 18.65
CA GLN A 222 14.38 18.52 18.79
C GLN A 222 13.70 17.38 19.54
N CYS A 223 14.05 16.12 19.26
CA CYS A 223 13.51 14.97 19.99
C CYS A 223 13.88 15.01 21.48
N LEU A 224 15.12 15.36 21.80
CA LEU A 224 15.59 15.48 23.18
C LEU A 224 14.87 16.59 23.94
N SER A 225 14.51 17.69 23.27
CA SER A 225 13.71 18.77 23.87
C SER A 225 12.28 18.37 24.23
N LEU A 226 11.75 17.32 23.59
CA LEU A 226 10.40 16.80 23.82
C LEU A 226 10.35 15.69 24.88
N LEU A 227 11.50 15.19 25.33
CA LEU A 227 11.54 14.23 26.43
C LEU A 227 11.21 14.96 27.74
N PRO A 228 10.30 14.42 28.57
CA PRO A 228 10.10 14.94 29.90
C PRO A 228 11.41 14.78 30.69
N TYR A 229 12.04 15.91 31.02
CA TYR A 229 13.24 15.93 31.85
C TYR A 229 12.89 15.42 33.25
N LYS A 230 13.19 14.15 33.51
CA LYS A 230 13.03 13.56 34.84
C LYS A 230 14.12 14.13 35.73
N ASN A 231 13.84 15.24 36.41
CA ASN A 231 14.67 15.74 37.50
C ASN A 231 14.82 14.64 38.55
N ARG A 232 15.96 13.97 38.56
CA ARG A 232 16.32 12.98 39.58
C ARG A 232 16.96 13.71 40.76
N SER A 233 16.20 14.61 41.39
CA SER A 233 16.62 15.31 42.61
C SER A 233 15.41 15.80 43.40
N ALA A 234 14.82 14.88 44.16
CA ALA A 234 14.14 15.17 45.43
C ALA A 234 14.03 13.84 46.20
N GLY A 235 15.15 13.42 46.76
CA GLY A 235 15.13 12.53 47.92
C GLY A 235 14.84 13.36 49.18
N LEU A 236 14.10 12.73 50.10
CA LEU A 236 13.91 13.10 51.51
C LEU A 236 13.23 14.44 51.83
N SER A 237 11.92 14.39 52.13
CA SER A 237 11.38 15.05 53.32
C SER A 237 10.11 14.35 53.82
N SER A 238 10.27 13.71 54.97
CA SER A 238 9.31 13.46 56.07
C SER A 238 7.81 13.71 55.88
N ASP A 239 7.03 12.71 56.28
CA ASP A 239 5.85 12.80 57.13
C ASP A 239 5.09 14.13 57.20
N LYS A 240 3.83 14.10 56.78
CA LYS A 240 2.69 14.07 57.72
C LYS A 240 1.37 13.88 56.99
N ASN A 241 0.63 12.88 57.46
CA ASN A 241 -0.79 12.66 57.18
C ASN A 241 -1.59 13.96 57.28
N SER A 242 -2.33 14.30 56.23
CA SER A 242 -3.49 15.20 56.32
C SER A 242 -4.70 14.48 55.74
N PHE A 243 -5.57 14.11 56.68
CA PHE A 243 -6.93 13.60 56.54
C PHE A 243 -7.76 14.27 55.42
N PHE A 244 -8.45 13.45 54.63
CA PHE A 244 -9.68 13.82 53.93
C PHE A 244 -10.88 13.38 54.78
N PRO A 245 -11.83 14.25 55.16
CA PRO A 245 -13.17 13.81 55.51
C PRO A 245 -14.01 13.74 54.23
N ILE A 246 -14.56 12.56 53.96
CA ILE A 246 -15.64 12.33 53.01
C ILE A 246 -16.93 12.73 53.73
N LEU A 247 -17.72 13.63 53.12
CA LEU A 247 -19.13 13.81 53.47
C LEU A 247 -19.98 13.33 52.30
N LEU A 248 -21.06 12.61 52.63
CA LEU A 248 -22.12 12.10 51.77
C LEU A 248 -22.70 13.17 50.83
#